data_AF-A0A955WSD9-F1
#
_entry.id   AF-A0A955WSD9-F1
#
_cell.length_a   1.000
_cell.length_b   1.000
_cell.length_c   1.000
_cell.angle_alpha   90.00
_cell.angle_beta   90.00
_cell.angle_gamma   90.00
#
_symmetry.space_group_name_H-M   'P 1'
#
loop_
_entity.id
_entity.type
_entity.pdbx_description
1 polymer ?
#
loop_
_entity_poly.entity_id
_entity_poly.type
_entity_poly.pdbx_seq_one_letter_code
_entity_poly.pdbx_strand_id
1 'polypeptide(L)'
;EGEGEGEGEGEGEGEGEGEGEALSFAGTRLALSGRTAEAGGFEICFIDTYADDIDHVAMRAQCNEDVVLVGCRRTGSADLQLSAMGLREQVFQEVPAYPDAAHDHNGSRWYFGEAYSFGFAPEGAVVSRNQCDTADARSGDRLCWHTGINSGGYRCGADISFDADFERVVMHRPGPLCVPDEVSCDGIDSDCDGQVDEGLDCAVVERTFAGPRVDLPVATVEAMGFARCHTSTYADEFAGFRLAADCPNEVLLVGCRPVGEDTLTVAAMGVRDEVFQMVPGQPSAAHDHNGTAWYYTDGHSFGFAPQGALVERNSCDTGNVQGDLRLCWHDSEPFGGFRCGSSLFLNENRDWERVVFQRAGGL
;
A
#
# COMPACT_ATOMS: atom_id res chain seq x y z
N GLU A 1 -65.40 -20.97 8.81
CA GLU A 1 -65.13 -19.99 7.75
C GLU A 1 -63.89 -19.23 8.22
N GLY A 2 -62.65 -19.58 7.87
CA GLY A 2 -62.12 -19.93 6.53
C GLY A 2 -62.21 -18.67 5.68
N GLU A 3 -61.18 -17.82 5.61
CA GLU A 3 -60.01 -17.83 4.69
C GLU A 3 -59.00 -16.78 5.25
N GLY A 4 -57.66 -16.83 5.14
CA GLY A 4 -56.75 -17.48 4.21
C GLY A 4 -56.17 -16.45 3.22
N GLU A 5 -54.89 -16.07 3.39
CA GLU A 5 -53.92 -15.42 2.46
C GLU A 5 -53.01 -14.46 3.27
N GLY A 6 -51.67 -14.46 3.25
CA GLY A 6 -50.70 -15.16 2.41
C GLY A 6 -49.48 -14.23 2.22
N GLU A 7 -48.41 -14.56 2.94
CA GLU A 7 -46.96 -14.43 2.62
C GLU A 7 -46.29 -13.09 2.25
N GLY A 8 -45.07 -12.94 2.76
CA GLY A 8 -44.08 -11.95 2.33
C GLY A 8 -42.99 -11.67 3.38
N GLU A 9 -42.33 -12.71 3.89
CA GLU A 9 -41.08 -12.55 4.65
C GLU A 9 -39.96 -12.21 3.66
N GLY A 10 -39.49 -10.95 3.71
CA GLY A 10 -38.27 -10.54 3.02
C GLY A 10 -37.08 -10.82 3.92
N GLU A 11 -36.40 -11.92 3.66
CA GLU A 11 -35.06 -12.20 4.17
C GLU A 11 -34.14 -11.09 3.67
N GLY A 12 -33.66 -10.25 4.59
CA GLY A 12 -32.58 -9.32 4.30
C GLY A 12 -31.30 -10.13 4.15
N GLU A 13 -30.88 -10.33 2.90
CA GLU A 13 -29.53 -10.77 2.57
C GLU A 13 -28.56 -9.77 3.20
N GLY A 14 -27.81 -10.25 4.21
CA GLY A 14 -26.70 -9.51 4.78
C GLY A 14 -25.71 -9.20 3.68
N GLU A 15 -25.46 -7.91 3.47
CA GLU A 15 -24.39 -7.41 2.63
C GLU A 15 -23.09 -8.06 3.12
N GLY A 16 -22.51 -8.92 2.28
CA GLY A 16 -21.20 -9.50 2.52
C GLY A 16 -20.21 -8.36 2.68
N GLU A 17 -19.59 -8.30 3.86
CA GLU A 17 -18.37 -7.56 4.08
C GLU A 17 -17.38 -8.02 3.01
N GLY A 18 -16.87 -7.08 2.20
CA GLY A 18 -15.88 -7.40 1.17
C GLY A 18 -14.68 -8.07 1.84
N GLU A 19 -14.51 -9.36 1.59
CA GLU A 19 -13.32 -10.11 2.00
C GLU A 19 -12.12 -9.40 1.38
N GLY A 20 -11.29 -8.76 2.21
CA GLY A 20 -9.99 -8.27 1.77
C GLY A 20 -9.20 -9.46 1.20
N GLU A 21 -8.55 -9.25 0.05
CA GLU A 21 -7.78 -10.30 -0.62
C GLU A 21 -6.66 -10.80 0.30
N ALA A 22 -6.53 -12.12 0.42
CA ALA A 22 -5.58 -12.75 1.33
C ALA A 22 -4.13 -12.56 0.85
N LEU A 23 -3.29 -11.92 1.68
CA LEU A 23 -1.88 -11.71 1.33
C LEU A 23 -1.12 -13.04 1.26
N SER A 24 -0.44 -13.30 0.14
CA SER A 24 0.45 -14.45 -0.03
C SER A 24 1.68 -14.13 -0.88
N PHE A 25 2.91 -14.32 -0.39
CA PHE A 25 4.13 -14.30 -1.20
C PHE A 25 5.07 -15.49 -0.91
N ALA A 26 5.87 -15.88 -1.90
CA ALA A 26 7.01 -16.78 -1.72
C ALA A 26 8.30 -16.01 -1.36
N GLY A 27 9.14 -16.66 -0.55
CA GLY A 27 10.47 -16.17 -0.20
C GLY A 27 10.51 -15.13 0.90
N THR A 28 11.61 -14.37 0.90
CA THR A 28 11.88 -13.33 1.89
C THR A 28 11.48 -11.97 1.33
N ARG A 29 10.70 -11.19 2.09
CA ARG A 29 10.23 -9.86 1.71
C ARG A 29 10.85 -8.80 2.60
N LEU A 30 11.47 -7.80 1.96
CA LEU A 30 11.96 -6.60 2.61
C LEU A 30 10.87 -5.52 2.65
N ALA A 31 10.86 -4.71 3.71
CA ALA A 31 10.00 -3.53 3.85
C ALA A 31 8.50 -3.81 3.60
N LEU A 32 7.97 -4.91 4.16
CA LEU A 32 6.54 -5.21 4.09
C LEU A 32 5.77 -4.28 5.03
N SER A 33 4.77 -3.55 4.51
CA SER A 33 3.97 -2.68 5.37
C SER A 33 3.07 -3.48 6.30
N GLY A 34 2.99 -3.07 7.57
CA GLY A 34 2.07 -3.69 8.53
C GLY A 34 0.61 -3.57 8.10
N ARG A 35 0.24 -2.45 7.47
CA ARG A 35 -1.10 -2.26 6.91
C ARG A 35 -1.41 -3.21 5.76
N THR A 36 -0.42 -3.53 4.93
CA THR A 36 -0.58 -4.52 3.85
C THR A 36 -0.79 -5.92 4.43
N ALA A 37 -0.03 -6.29 5.47
CA ALA A 37 -0.22 -7.56 6.16
C ALA A 37 -1.61 -7.67 6.80
N GLU A 38 -2.04 -6.63 7.53
CA GLU A 38 -3.36 -6.57 8.17
C GLU A 38 -4.51 -6.59 7.15
N ALA A 39 -4.40 -5.83 6.06
CA ALA A 39 -5.37 -5.87 4.96
C ALA A 39 -5.44 -7.25 4.30
N GLY A 40 -4.32 -7.97 4.29
CA GLY A 40 -4.19 -9.36 3.83
C GLY A 40 -4.69 -10.43 4.81
N GLY A 41 -5.34 -10.02 5.90
CA GLY A 41 -5.94 -10.92 6.90
C GLY A 41 -4.98 -11.38 8.00
N PHE A 42 -3.74 -10.90 8.05
CA PHE A 42 -2.82 -11.25 9.13
C PHE A 42 -3.08 -10.43 10.40
N GLU A 43 -3.13 -11.10 11.55
CA GLU A 43 -3.11 -10.47 12.86
C GLU A 43 -1.80 -10.79 13.61
N ILE A 44 -1.31 -9.86 14.42
CA ILE A 44 -0.13 -10.10 15.26
C ILE A 44 -0.52 -11.05 16.39
N CYS A 45 0.09 -12.25 16.41
CA CYS A 45 -0.11 -13.25 17.46
C CYS A 45 1.03 -13.31 18.47
N PHE A 46 2.20 -12.79 18.12
CA PHE A 46 3.33 -12.68 19.04
C PHE A 46 4.19 -11.49 18.67
N ILE A 47 4.55 -10.70 19.68
CA ILE A 47 5.52 -9.62 19.56
C ILE A 47 6.34 -9.52 20.83
N ASP A 48 7.65 -9.38 20.66
CA ASP A 48 8.56 -9.16 21.78
C ASP A 48 9.89 -8.57 21.29
N THR A 49 10.72 -8.02 22.17
CA THR A 49 11.97 -7.40 21.76
C THR A 49 13.10 -8.41 21.53
N TYR A 50 14.12 -8.02 20.79
CA TYR A 50 15.35 -8.80 20.61
C TYR A 50 16.21 -8.87 21.88
N ALA A 51 15.90 -8.07 22.92
CA ALA A 51 16.59 -8.11 24.21
C ALA A 51 16.08 -9.24 25.13
N ASP A 52 14.87 -9.73 24.89
CA ASP A 52 14.18 -10.67 25.78
C ASP A 52 14.38 -12.13 25.33
N ASP A 53 14.41 -13.06 26.29
CA ASP A 53 14.40 -14.51 26.00
C ASP A 53 13.07 -14.89 25.33
N ILE A 54 13.12 -15.67 24.24
CA ILE A 54 11.89 -16.06 23.55
C ILE A 54 11.18 -17.22 24.26
N ASP A 55 9.93 -17.01 24.65
CA ASP A 55 9.02 -18.11 24.99
C ASP A 55 8.41 -18.70 23.71
N HIS A 56 9.20 -19.53 23.03
CA HIS A 56 8.77 -20.15 21.78
C HIS A 56 7.59 -21.12 21.96
N VAL A 57 7.37 -21.64 23.18
CA VAL A 57 6.22 -22.49 23.50
C VAL A 57 4.95 -21.65 23.50
N ALA A 58 4.96 -20.51 24.21
CA ALA A 58 3.84 -19.58 24.23
C ALA A 58 3.57 -18.97 22.84
N MET A 59 4.62 -18.57 22.11
CA MET A 59 4.52 -18.05 20.75
C MET A 59 3.77 -19.02 19.84
N ARG A 60 4.18 -20.30 19.79
CA ARG A 60 3.52 -21.30 18.92
C ARG A 60 2.09 -21.64 19.37
N ALA A 61 1.79 -21.47 20.65
CA ALA A 61 0.43 -21.67 21.17
C ALA A 61 -0.50 -20.51 20.79
N GLN A 62 0.01 -19.29 20.72
CA GLN A 62 -0.74 -18.09 20.30
C GLN A 62 -0.88 -18.02 18.77
N CYS A 63 0.20 -18.26 18.04
CA CYS A 63 0.23 -18.27 16.58
C CYS A 63 -0.24 -19.63 16.03
N ASN A 64 -1.56 -19.87 16.10
CA ASN A 64 -2.17 -21.18 15.85
C ASN A 64 -3.10 -21.24 14.63
N GLU A 65 -2.91 -20.36 13.65
CA GLU A 65 -3.66 -20.42 12.39
C GLU A 65 -2.84 -21.12 11.29
N ASP A 66 -3.44 -21.35 10.13
CA ASP A 66 -2.87 -22.14 9.03
C ASP A 66 -1.56 -21.55 8.48
N VAL A 67 -1.53 -20.22 8.31
CA VAL A 67 -0.40 -19.48 7.73
C VAL A 67 0.25 -18.61 8.80
N VAL A 68 1.59 -18.62 8.83
CA VAL A 68 2.38 -17.81 9.74
C VAL A 68 3.34 -16.94 8.94
N LEU A 69 3.37 -15.65 9.29
CA LEU A 69 4.33 -14.68 8.81
C LEU A 69 5.29 -14.33 9.95
N VAL A 70 6.56 -14.60 9.73
CA VAL A 70 7.65 -14.35 10.68
C VAL A 70 8.46 -13.17 10.19
N GLY A 71 8.65 -12.17 11.03
CA GLY A 71 9.39 -10.99 10.64
C GLY A 71 10.05 -10.27 11.81
N CYS A 72 10.73 -9.20 11.46
CA CYS A 72 11.36 -8.31 12.41
C CYS A 72 11.24 -6.87 11.96
N ARG A 73 11.29 -5.95 12.92
CA ARG A 73 11.21 -4.51 12.67
C ARG A 73 11.91 -3.73 13.76
N ARG A 74 12.17 -2.45 13.49
CA ARG A 74 12.52 -1.53 14.57
C ARG A 74 11.35 -1.37 15.53
N THR A 75 11.64 -1.31 16.82
CA THR A 75 10.65 -1.18 17.88
C THR A 75 9.71 0.01 17.62
N GLY A 76 8.41 -0.27 17.61
CA GLY A 76 7.37 0.72 17.32
C GLY A 76 7.16 1.10 15.85
N SER A 77 7.90 0.51 14.92
CA SER A 77 7.63 0.65 13.47
C SER A 77 6.31 -0.04 13.11
N ALA A 78 5.52 0.56 12.22
CA ALA A 78 4.37 -0.13 11.65
C ALA A 78 4.81 -1.19 10.62
N ASP A 79 5.91 -0.95 9.92
CA ASP A 79 6.37 -1.78 8.81
C ASP A 79 7.41 -2.80 9.27
N LEU A 80 7.33 -4.01 8.68
CA LEU A 80 8.30 -5.08 8.84
C LEU A 80 9.52 -4.80 7.97
N GLN A 81 10.69 -4.78 8.59
CA GLN A 81 11.95 -4.61 7.87
C GLN A 81 12.26 -5.83 7.00
N LEU A 82 12.04 -7.02 7.55
CA LEU A 82 12.22 -8.30 6.87
C LEU A 82 11.13 -9.25 7.35
N SER A 83 10.59 -10.04 6.42
CA SER A 83 9.60 -11.07 6.71
C SER A 83 9.71 -12.26 5.76
N ALA A 84 9.18 -13.39 6.19
CA ALA A 84 8.89 -14.55 5.35
C ALA A 84 7.62 -15.21 5.88
N MET A 85 6.86 -15.87 5.01
CA MET A 85 5.63 -16.56 5.40
C MET A 85 5.63 -18.01 4.93
N GLY A 86 4.83 -18.85 5.58
CA GLY A 86 4.73 -20.26 5.25
C GLY A 86 3.58 -20.93 6.00
N LEU A 87 3.36 -22.21 5.68
CA LEU A 87 2.43 -23.04 6.44
C LEU A 87 3.00 -23.20 7.85
N ARG A 88 2.15 -23.03 8.85
CA ARG A 88 2.52 -23.11 10.27
C ARG A 88 3.32 -24.39 10.58
N GLU A 89 2.88 -25.52 10.04
CA GLU A 89 3.52 -26.82 10.25
C GLU A 89 4.95 -26.90 9.68
N GLN A 90 5.23 -26.18 8.60
CA GLN A 90 6.56 -26.14 7.97
C GLN A 90 7.46 -25.12 8.68
N VAL A 91 6.94 -23.92 8.96
CA VAL A 91 7.67 -22.86 9.68
C VAL A 91 8.17 -23.34 11.06
N PHE A 92 7.35 -24.10 11.79
CA PHE A 92 7.71 -24.65 13.10
C PHE A 92 8.17 -26.11 13.06
N GLN A 93 8.46 -26.66 11.87
CA GLN A 93 9.01 -28.01 11.77
C GLN A 93 10.39 -28.07 12.44
N GLU A 94 10.49 -28.90 13.47
CA GLU A 94 11.78 -29.11 14.15
C GLU A 94 12.77 -29.82 13.22
N VAL A 95 13.93 -29.21 13.08
CA VAL A 95 15.06 -29.78 12.35
C VAL A 95 16.15 -30.22 13.33
N PRO A 96 16.99 -31.21 12.99
CA PRO A 96 18.09 -31.63 13.86
C PRO A 96 19.01 -30.48 14.27
N ALA A 97 19.65 -30.58 15.43
CA ALA A 97 20.61 -29.58 15.93
C ALA A 97 21.98 -29.66 15.23
N TYR A 98 22.00 -29.65 13.89
CA TYR A 98 23.20 -29.50 13.08
C TYR A 98 23.33 -28.06 12.55
N PRO A 99 24.56 -27.55 12.34
CA PRO A 99 24.77 -26.19 11.85
C PRO A 99 24.08 -25.86 10.53
N ASP A 100 23.89 -26.84 9.65
CA ASP A 100 23.32 -26.69 8.32
C ASP A 100 21.88 -27.23 8.18
N ALA A 101 21.30 -27.74 9.28
CA ALA A 101 19.97 -28.29 9.28
C ALA A 101 18.92 -27.20 9.05
N ALA A 102 18.22 -27.33 7.92
CA ALA A 102 17.11 -26.51 7.46
C ALA A 102 16.38 -27.23 6.32
N HIS A 103 15.17 -26.80 5.98
CA HIS A 103 14.40 -27.28 4.84
C HIS A 103 13.82 -26.09 4.06
N ASP A 104 13.48 -26.30 2.79
CA ASP A 104 12.88 -25.25 1.96
C ASP A 104 11.35 -25.37 1.99
N HIS A 105 10.67 -24.23 2.18
CA HIS A 105 9.21 -24.11 2.10
C HIS A 105 8.82 -22.68 1.72
N ASN A 106 7.91 -22.55 0.74
CA ASN A 106 7.40 -21.27 0.25
C ASN A 106 8.51 -20.25 -0.10
N GLY A 107 9.47 -20.64 -0.95
CA GLY A 107 10.58 -19.79 -1.39
C GLY A 107 11.61 -19.41 -0.30
N SER A 108 11.45 -19.90 0.93
CA SER A 108 12.32 -19.63 2.06
C SER A 108 12.91 -20.91 2.64
N ARG A 109 14.13 -20.80 3.17
CA ARG A 109 14.80 -21.88 3.89
C ARG A 109 14.60 -21.73 5.39
N TRP A 110 13.77 -22.59 5.97
CA TRP A 110 13.34 -22.54 7.37
C TRP A 110 14.15 -23.47 8.27
N TYR A 111 14.37 -23.03 9.50
CA TYR A 111 14.94 -23.84 10.55
C TYR A 111 14.32 -23.49 11.89
N PHE A 112 13.84 -24.49 12.60
CA PHE A 112 13.37 -24.37 13.97
C PHE A 112 14.02 -25.47 14.82
N GLY A 113 14.47 -25.13 16.02
CA GLY A 113 14.88 -26.12 17.03
C GLY A 113 14.63 -25.56 18.41
N GLU A 114 13.99 -26.34 19.29
CA GLU A 114 13.54 -25.83 20.61
C GLU A 114 14.70 -25.38 21.50
N ALA A 115 15.85 -26.04 21.36
CA ALA A 115 17.05 -25.77 22.14
C ALA A 115 18.21 -25.20 21.31
N TYR A 116 17.92 -24.53 20.18
CA TYR A 116 18.97 -24.01 19.32
C TYR A 116 18.64 -22.64 18.74
N SER A 117 17.97 -22.60 17.58
CA SER A 117 17.64 -21.36 16.90
C SER A 117 16.38 -21.50 16.07
N PHE A 118 15.71 -20.37 15.83
CA PHE A 118 14.60 -20.24 14.91
C PHE A 118 14.88 -19.14 13.90
N GLY A 119 14.53 -19.34 12.63
CA GLY A 119 14.62 -18.30 11.62
C GLY A 119 14.51 -18.83 10.21
N PHE A 120 14.88 -17.96 9.27
CA PHE A 120 14.85 -18.25 7.85
C PHE A 120 16.00 -17.58 7.10
N ALA A 121 16.25 -18.09 5.89
CA ALA A 121 17.15 -17.53 4.89
C ALA A 121 16.50 -17.70 3.49
N PRO A 122 17.07 -17.13 2.41
CA PRO A 122 16.59 -17.43 1.06
C PRO A 122 16.61 -18.93 0.76
N GLU A 123 15.67 -19.41 -0.05
CA GLU A 123 15.65 -20.81 -0.51
C GLU A 123 17.01 -21.24 -1.07
N GLY A 124 17.42 -22.47 -0.73
CA GLY A 124 18.69 -23.05 -1.16
C GLY A 124 19.94 -22.39 -0.57
N ALA A 125 19.81 -21.35 0.25
CA ALA A 125 20.96 -20.71 0.89
C ALA A 125 21.64 -21.66 1.88
N VAL A 126 22.96 -21.62 1.95
CA VAL A 126 23.69 -22.29 3.04
C VAL A 126 23.37 -21.55 4.35
N VAL A 127 22.91 -22.30 5.35
CA VAL A 127 22.70 -21.82 6.73
C VAL A 127 23.90 -22.28 7.57
N SER A 128 24.39 -21.41 8.45
CA SER A 128 25.48 -21.73 9.38
C SER A 128 25.06 -21.40 10.80
N ARG A 129 24.30 -22.31 11.42
CA ARG A 129 23.74 -22.17 12.76
C ARG A 129 24.82 -22.50 13.80
N ASN A 130 25.25 -21.49 14.56
CA ASN A 130 26.03 -21.64 15.79
C ASN A 130 25.25 -20.99 16.93
N GLN A 131 24.13 -21.62 17.34
CA GLN A 131 23.04 -21.00 18.11
C GLN A 131 22.26 -19.91 17.35
N CYS A 132 22.79 -19.38 16.25
CA CYS A 132 22.03 -18.66 15.23
C CYS A 132 22.73 -18.73 13.87
N ASP A 133 22.03 -18.44 12.78
CA ASP A 133 22.60 -18.38 11.44
C ASP A 133 23.56 -17.20 11.27
N THR A 134 24.85 -17.52 11.17
CA THR A 134 25.95 -16.56 11.01
C THR A 134 26.43 -16.43 9.56
N ALA A 135 25.75 -17.01 8.58
CA ALA A 135 26.17 -16.89 7.19
C ALA A 135 26.00 -15.45 6.67
N ASP A 136 26.98 -14.93 5.93
CA ASP A 136 26.98 -13.55 5.43
C ASP A 136 26.43 -13.41 4.00
N ALA A 137 26.36 -14.52 3.25
CA ALA A 137 25.84 -14.49 1.89
C ALA A 137 24.36 -14.09 1.90
N ARG A 138 24.02 -12.98 1.23
CA ARG A 138 22.67 -12.38 1.27
C ARG A 138 22.20 -12.10 2.71
N SER A 139 23.07 -11.53 3.54
CA SER A 139 22.75 -11.22 4.94
C SER A 139 21.49 -10.38 5.12
N GLY A 140 21.17 -9.48 4.18
CA GLY A 140 19.93 -8.69 4.15
C GLY A 140 18.64 -9.52 4.20
N ASP A 141 18.68 -10.77 3.74
CA ASP A 141 17.50 -11.62 3.55
C ASP A 141 17.39 -12.70 4.65
N ARG A 142 18.08 -12.52 5.79
CA ARG A 142 18.18 -13.55 6.83
C ARG A 142 17.65 -13.07 8.17
N LEU A 143 16.86 -13.89 8.83
CA LEU A 143 16.37 -13.66 10.18
C LEU A 143 16.82 -14.81 11.06
N CYS A 144 17.25 -14.52 12.28
CA CYS A 144 17.56 -15.55 13.25
C CYS A 144 17.35 -15.09 14.69
N TRP A 145 16.72 -15.95 15.48
CA TRP A 145 16.50 -15.83 16.92
C TRP A 145 17.08 -17.04 17.65
N HIS A 146 17.62 -16.81 18.84
CA HIS A 146 18.00 -17.89 19.74
C HIS A 146 16.75 -18.46 20.41
N THR A 147 16.68 -19.77 20.59
CA THR A 147 15.57 -20.45 21.28
C THR A 147 16.03 -21.31 22.45
N GLY A 148 17.30 -21.73 22.48
CA GLY A 148 17.85 -22.65 23.49
C GLY A 148 18.85 -22.07 24.48
N ILE A 149 19.13 -20.78 24.39
CA ILE A 149 20.01 -20.07 25.32
C ILE A 149 19.27 -18.82 25.79
N ASN A 150 19.57 -18.33 27.00
CA ASN A 150 19.03 -17.07 27.53
C ASN A 150 19.65 -15.88 26.77
N SER A 151 19.25 -15.73 25.52
CA SER A 151 19.64 -14.70 24.57
C SER A 151 18.43 -14.45 23.68
N GLY A 152 18.21 -13.20 23.28
CA GLY A 152 17.09 -12.85 22.43
C GLY A 152 17.37 -13.08 20.94
N GLY A 153 17.15 -12.07 20.11
CA GLY A 153 17.35 -12.20 18.66
C GLY A 153 18.80 -11.93 18.23
N TYR A 154 19.25 -12.55 17.12
CA TYR A 154 20.59 -12.35 16.56
C TYR A 154 20.60 -11.40 15.37
N ARG A 155 19.65 -11.56 14.43
CA ARG A 155 19.62 -10.74 13.22
C ARG A 155 18.23 -10.43 12.69
N CYS A 156 18.13 -9.25 12.10
CA CYS A 156 17.01 -8.76 11.31
C CYS A 156 17.56 -8.28 9.96
N GLY A 157 17.77 -9.21 9.03
CA GLY A 157 18.51 -8.95 7.81
C GLY A 157 19.98 -8.64 8.08
N ALA A 158 20.49 -7.58 7.44
CA ALA A 158 21.88 -7.16 7.59
C ALA A 158 22.18 -6.55 8.96
N ASP A 159 21.14 -6.13 9.70
CA ASP A 159 21.27 -5.63 11.06
C ASP A 159 21.44 -6.79 12.05
N ILE A 160 22.55 -6.75 12.77
CA ILE A 160 22.88 -7.67 13.86
C ILE A 160 22.83 -6.87 15.17
N SER A 161 21.72 -6.98 15.91
CA SER A 161 21.56 -6.31 17.22
C SER A 161 20.81 -7.21 18.19
N PHE A 162 21.15 -7.12 19.48
CA PHE A 162 20.61 -7.91 20.60
C PHE A 162 19.82 -7.05 21.59
N ASP A 163 19.42 -5.84 21.19
CA ASP A 163 18.81 -4.87 22.10
C ASP A 163 17.33 -4.63 21.81
N ALA A 164 16.73 -3.79 22.64
CA ALA A 164 15.30 -3.48 22.62
C ALA A 164 14.90 -2.56 21.46
N ASP A 165 15.82 -2.22 20.55
CA ASP A 165 15.54 -1.38 19.37
C ASP A 165 14.93 -2.20 18.21
N PHE A 166 14.92 -3.53 18.33
CA PHE A 166 14.27 -4.44 17.38
C PHE A 166 13.24 -5.34 18.05
N GLU A 167 12.16 -5.62 17.32
CA GLU A 167 11.07 -6.52 17.69
C GLU A 167 11.07 -7.76 16.79
N ARG A 168 10.82 -8.91 17.42
CA ARG A 168 10.40 -10.16 16.78
C ARG A 168 8.89 -10.05 16.59
N VAL A 169 8.42 -10.25 15.37
CA VAL A 169 6.99 -10.20 15.07
C VAL A 169 6.61 -11.52 14.43
N VAL A 170 5.58 -12.16 14.98
CA VAL A 170 4.90 -13.27 14.32
C VAL A 170 3.45 -12.87 14.15
N MET A 171 2.98 -13.01 12.91
CA MET A 171 1.59 -12.82 12.53
C MET A 171 1.04 -14.13 12.00
N HIS A 172 -0.28 -14.29 12.06
CA HIS A 172 -0.95 -15.47 11.54
C HIS A 172 -2.28 -15.13 10.88
N ARG A 173 -2.76 -16.01 9.99
CA ARG A 173 -4.09 -15.92 9.39
C ARG A 173 -4.64 -17.31 9.07
N PRO A 174 -5.96 -17.51 9.09
CA PRO A 174 -6.58 -18.74 8.60
C PRO A 174 -6.52 -18.83 7.07
N GLY A 175 -6.75 -20.04 6.55
CA GLY A 175 -6.92 -20.27 5.12
C GLY A 175 -5.66 -20.74 4.40
N PRO A 176 -5.72 -20.90 3.07
CA PRO A 176 -4.62 -21.45 2.32
C PRO A 176 -3.44 -20.48 2.27
N LEU A 177 -2.23 -21.05 2.26
CA LEU A 177 -0.99 -20.28 2.07
C LEU A 177 -1.04 -19.52 0.76
N CYS A 178 -1.38 -20.23 -0.31
CA CYS A 178 -1.38 -19.76 -1.69
C CYS A 178 -2.80 -19.89 -2.25
N VAL A 179 -3.20 -18.95 -3.09
CA VAL A 179 -4.44 -19.04 -3.85
C VAL A 179 -4.17 -19.68 -5.22
N PRO A 180 -5.17 -20.25 -5.92
CA PRO A 180 -4.91 -21.01 -7.14
C PRO A 180 -4.40 -20.23 -8.35
N ASP A 181 -4.58 -18.91 -8.34
CA ASP A 181 -4.23 -17.98 -9.41
C ASP A 181 -3.65 -16.71 -8.80
N GLU A 182 -2.77 -16.02 -9.51
CA GLU A 182 -2.39 -14.65 -9.16
C GLU A 182 -3.61 -13.73 -9.10
N VAL A 183 -3.69 -12.93 -8.04
CA VAL A 183 -4.88 -12.09 -7.75
C VAL A 183 -4.63 -10.60 -7.89
N SER A 184 -3.37 -10.15 -7.73
CA SER A 184 -3.00 -8.73 -7.75
C SER A 184 -1.59 -8.50 -8.30
N CYS A 185 -1.30 -7.28 -8.74
CA CYS A 185 0.04 -6.86 -9.19
C CYS A 185 0.75 -6.05 -8.10
N ASP A 186 1.03 -6.68 -6.98
CA ASP A 186 1.66 -6.10 -5.79
C ASP A 186 3.10 -6.60 -5.58
N GLY A 187 3.67 -7.22 -6.61
CA GLY A 187 5.00 -7.79 -6.60
C GLY A 187 5.06 -9.01 -5.69
N ILE A 188 3.95 -9.71 -5.56
CA ILE A 188 3.69 -10.72 -4.54
C ILE A 188 3.17 -11.98 -5.26
N ASP A 189 3.87 -13.08 -5.05
CA ASP A 189 3.59 -14.40 -5.63
C ASP A 189 2.41 -15.05 -4.90
N SER A 190 1.18 -14.73 -5.31
CA SER A 190 -0.05 -15.10 -4.60
C SER A 190 -0.37 -16.57 -4.73
N ASP A 191 0.04 -17.19 -5.83
CA ASP A 191 -0.14 -18.62 -6.09
C ASP A 191 1.06 -19.49 -5.73
N CYS A 192 2.15 -18.86 -5.28
CA CYS A 192 3.39 -19.46 -4.84
C CYS A 192 4.07 -20.33 -5.92
N ASP A 193 3.91 -19.99 -7.21
CA ASP A 193 4.52 -20.73 -8.31
C ASP A 193 6.01 -20.37 -8.53
N GLY A 194 6.48 -19.31 -7.86
CA GLY A 194 7.84 -18.78 -7.94
C GLY A 194 8.04 -17.72 -9.03
N GLN A 195 7.01 -17.40 -9.80
CA GLN A 195 6.88 -16.17 -10.56
C GLN A 195 6.11 -15.15 -9.73
N VAL A 196 6.02 -13.92 -10.23
CA VAL A 196 5.41 -12.82 -9.50
C VAL A 196 4.54 -12.08 -10.48
N ASP A 197 3.27 -11.94 -10.11
CA ASP A 197 2.21 -11.26 -10.83
C ASP A 197 2.03 -11.79 -12.29
N GLU A 198 2.29 -13.08 -12.54
CA GLU A 198 2.08 -13.69 -13.86
C GLU A 198 0.62 -13.96 -14.17
N GLY A 199 0.29 -14.09 -15.47
CA GLY A 199 -1.10 -14.25 -15.90
C GLY A 199 -1.97 -12.99 -15.74
N LEU A 200 -1.51 -11.99 -14.99
CA LEU A 200 -2.11 -10.68 -14.83
C LEU A 200 -1.55 -9.67 -15.86
N ASP A 201 -2.38 -8.71 -16.29
CA ASP A 201 -1.93 -7.56 -17.09
C ASP A 201 -1.40 -6.44 -16.18
N CYS A 202 -0.24 -6.69 -15.55
CA CYS A 202 0.36 -5.74 -14.60
C CYS A 202 0.87 -4.45 -15.23
N ALA A 203 0.89 -4.38 -16.57
CA ALA A 203 1.06 -3.13 -17.27
C ALA A 203 -0.13 -2.18 -17.09
N VAL A 204 -1.26 -2.61 -16.52
CA VAL A 204 -2.39 -1.72 -16.18
C VAL A 204 -2.28 -1.22 -14.73
N VAL A 205 -1.88 -2.07 -13.78
CA VAL A 205 -1.84 -1.77 -12.34
C VAL A 205 -0.66 -0.87 -11.95
N GLU A 206 0.53 -1.07 -12.54
CA GLU A 206 1.69 -0.15 -12.40
C GLU A 206 1.46 1.23 -13.06
N ARG A 207 0.34 1.41 -13.78
CA ARG A 207 0.02 2.67 -14.42
C ARG A 207 -1.08 3.48 -13.71
N THR A 208 -1.56 3.02 -12.56
CA THR A 208 -2.67 3.65 -11.85
C THR A 208 -2.44 3.69 -10.34
N PHE A 209 -2.96 4.70 -9.66
CA PHE A 209 -3.03 4.74 -8.20
C PHE A 209 -4.34 5.39 -7.74
N ALA A 210 -4.83 4.98 -6.58
CA ALA A 210 -6.01 5.58 -5.96
C ALA A 210 -5.65 6.69 -4.97
N GLY A 211 -6.41 7.78 -5.03
CA GLY A 211 -6.30 8.95 -4.17
C GLY A 211 -5.18 9.92 -4.54
N PRO A 212 -5.17 11.13 -3.95
CA PRO A 212 -4.08 12.07 -4.16
C PRO A 212 -2.74 11.51 -3.67
N ARG A 213 -1.66 11.91 -4.35
CA ARG A 213 -0.26 11.60 -4.01
C ARG A 213 0.54 12.89 -3.98
N VAL A 214 1.46 12.99 -3.03
CA VAL A 214 2.46 14.05 -2.94
C VAL A 214 3.79 13.58 -3.52
N ASP A 215 4.65 14.54 -3.86
CA ASP A 215 6.03 14.29 -4.28
C ASP A 215 6.15 13.28 -5.44
N LEU A 216 5.23 13.33 -6.39
CA LEU A 216 5.14 12.38 -7.51
C LEU A 216 6.09 12.79 -8.65
N PRO A 217 7.15 12.02 -8.96
CA PRO A 217 8.07 12.38 -10.03
C PRO A 217 7.39 12.33 -11.40
N VAL A 218 7.69 13.30 -12.27
CA VAL A 218 7.15 13.33 -13.64
C VAL A 218 7.61 12.14 -14.46
N ALA A 219 8.84 11.68 -14.26
CA ALA A 219 9.35 10.47 -14.90
C ALA A 219 8.51 9.22 -14.55
N THR A 220 7.99 9.15 -13.31
CA THR A 220 7.07 8.09 -12.88
C THR A 220 5.74 8.22 -13.63
N VAL A 221 5.18 9.42 -13.74
CA VAL A 221 3.95 9.67 -14.52
C VAL A 221 4.12 9.28 -15.99
N GLU A 222 5.24 9.61 -16.61
CA GLU A 222 5.56 9.23 -17.99
C GLU A 222 5.76 7.71 -18.14
N ALA A 223 6.40 7.05 -17.17
CA ALA A 223 6.53 5.60 -17.13
C ALA A 223 5.16 4.88 -16.99
N MET A 224 4.19 5.53 -16.33
CA MET A 224 2.79 5.09 -16.27
C MET A 224 2.04 5.27 -17.61
N GLY A 225 2.71 5.78 -18.65
CA GLY A 225 2.14 5.97 -19.99
C GLY A 225 1.35 7.26 -20.17
N PHE A 226 1.42 8.18 -19.21
CA PHE A 226 0.79 9.49 -19.32
C PHE A 226 1.64 10.46 -20.14
N ALA A 227 0.98 11.24 -20.99
CA ALA A 227 1.57 12.36 -21.72
C ALA A 227 0.94 13.67 -21.25
N ARG A 228 1.75 14.70 -21.06
CA ARG A 228 1.25 16.04 -20.68
C ARG A 228 0.36 16.61 -21.78
N CYS A 229 -0.88 16.97 -21.45
CA CYS A 229 -1.82 17.63 -22.36
C CYS A 229 -2.01 19.11 -22.03
N HIS A 230 -1.77 19.53 -20.79
CA HIS A 230 -1.92 20.92 -20.37
C HIS A 230 -0.81 21.35 -19.41
N THR A 231 -0.36 22.60 -19.57
CA THR A 231 0.41 23.35 -18.56
C THR A 231 0.04 24.82 -18.65
N SER A 232 -0.07 25.47 -17.49
CA SER A 232 -0.24 26.92 -17.37
C SER A 232 0.13 27.36 -15.96
N THR A 233 0.48 28.62 -15.76
CA THR A 233 0.75 29.14 -14.42
C THR A 233 -0.54 29.39 -13.65
N TYR A 234 -0.44 29.52 -12.33
CA TYR A 234 -1.58 29.96 -11.51
C TYR A 234 -1.97 31.44 -11.77
N ALA A 235 -1.15 32.19 -12.51
CA ALA A 235 -1.46 33.53 -12.99
C ALA A 235 -2.35 33.56 -14.24
N ASP A 236 -2.40 32.46 -15.00
CA ASP A 236 -3.17 32.39 -16.24
C ASP A 236 -4.63 32.05 -15.95
N GLU A 237 -5.57 32.73 -16.60
CA GLU A 237 -7.01 32.43 -16.50
C GLU A 237 -7.27 30.93 -16.74
N PHE A 238 -8.06 30.30 -15.85
CA PHE A 238 -8.53 28.94 -16.05
C PHE A 238 -9.88 28.95 -16.73
N ALA A 239 -10.11 27.99 -17.62
CA ALA A 239 -11.43 27.68 -18.11
C ALA A 239 -11.57 26.16 -18.22
N GLY A 240 -12.40 25.55 -17.38
CA GLY A 240 -12.56 24.08 -17.33
C GLY A 240 -12.92 23.47 -18.69
N PHE A 241 -13.78 24.14 -19.47
CA PHE A 241 -14.17 23.70 -20.81
C PHE A 241 -13.00 23.67 -21.82
N ARG A 242 -12.00 24.56 -21.68
CA ARG A 242 -10.82 24.56 -22.55
C ARG A 242 -9.93 23.38 -22.21
N LEU A 243 -9.70 23.13 -20.91
CA LEU A 243 -8.94 21.99 -20.45
C LEU A 243 -9.54 20.67 -20.94
N ALA A 244 -10.88 20.54 -20.92
CA ALA A 244 -11.56 19.36 -21.43
C ALA A 244 -11.33 19.13 -22.93
N ALA A 245 -11.12 20.19 -23.71
CA ALA A 245 -10.79 20.10 -25.14
C ALA A 245 -9.32 19.74 -25.38
N ASP A 246 -8.41 20.26 -24.55
CA ASP A 246 -6.97 20.04 -24.66
C ASP A 246 -6.56 18.62 -24.18
N CYS A 247 -7.34 18.03 -23.29
CA CYS A 247 -7.10 16.71 -22.70
C CYS A 247 -8.24 15.71 -23.06
N PRO A 248 -8.28 15.15 -24.28
CA PRO A 248 -9.37 14.28 -24.75
C PRO A 248 -9.31 12.82 -24.29
N ASN A 249 -8.18 12.31 -23.78
CA ASN A 249 -8.05 10.87 -23.50
C ASN A 249 -8.74 10.45 -22.19
N GLU A 250 -9.01 9.16 -22.06
CA GLU A 250 -9.92 8.55 -21.08
C GLU A 250 -9.49 8.70 -19.62
N VAL A 251 -8.18 8.77 -19.34
CA VAL A 251 -7.66 8.89 -17.98
C VAL A 251 -6.84 10.16 -17.85
N LEU A 252 -7.15 10.95 -16.81
CA LEU A 252 -6.42 12.18 -16.50
C LEU A 252 -5.65 12.03 -15.19
N LEU A 253 -4.46 12.63 -15.14
CA LEU A 253 -3.72 12.93 -13.93
C LEU A 253 -3.62 14.45 -13.81
N VAL A 254 -4.27 14.99 -12.79
CA VAL A 254 -4.35 16.42 -12.50
C VAL A 254 -3.40 16.73 -11.36
N GLY A 255 -2.52 17.70 -11.53
CA GLY A 255 -1.56 18.07 -10.49
C GLY A 255 -1.00 19.47 -10.63
N CYS A 256 -0.05 19.78 -9.78
CA CYS A 256 0.64 21.08 -9.77
C CYS A 256 2.03 20.98 -9.15
N ARG A 257 2.86 21.98 -9.43
CA ARG A 257 4.25 22.08 -8.94
C ARG A 257 4.80 23.50 -9.12
N PRO A 258 5.95 23.85 -8.52
CA PRO A 258 6.72 25.00 -8.93
C PRO A 258 7.17 24.87 -10.40
N VAL A 259 7.24 25.99 -11.11
CA VAL A 259 7.62 26.03 -12.53
C VAL A 259 9.04 25.49 -12.70
N GLY A 260 9.17 24.48 -13.57
CA GLY A 260 10.45 23.89 -13.94
C GLY A 260 10.94 22.75 -13.03
N GLU A 261 10.21 22.39 -11.98
CA GLU A 261 10.53 21.23 -11.14
C GLU A 261 10.11 19.91 -11.82
N ASP A 262 10.85 18.83 -11.59
CA ASP A 262 10.56 17.51 -12.16
C ASP A 262 9.68 16.62 -11.25
N THR A 263 9.16 17.19 -10.17
CA THR A 263 8.30 16.52 -9.20
C THR A 263 7.00 17.29 -9.02
N LEU A 264 5.87 16.59 -9.10
CA LEU A 264 4.55 17.14 -8.78
C LEU A 264 4.39 17.23 -7.26
N THR A 265 4.04 18.41 -6.75
CA THR A 265 3.80 18.62 -5.32
C THR A 265 2.60 17.82 -4.85
N VAL A 266 1.52 17.83 -5.64
CA VAL A 266 0.36 16.96 -5.45
C VAL A 266 -0.27 16.62 -6.79
N ALA A 267 -0.73 15.39 -6.95
CA ALA A 267 -1.49 14.95 -8.09
C ALA A 267 -2.53 13.89 -7.72
N ALA A 268 -3.63 13.84 -8.45
CA ALA A 268 -4.62 12.77 -8.39
C ALA A 268 -5.00 12.34 -9.80
N MET A 269 -5.40 11.07 -9.97
CA MET A 269 -5.86 10.56 -11.26
C MET A 269 -7.30 10.04 -11.19
N GLY A 270 -8.01 10.17 -12.31
CA GLY A 270 -9.42 9.80 -12.41
C GLY A 270 -9.84 9.64 -13.86
N VAL A 271 -10.97 8.95 -14.07
CA VAL A 271 -11.58 8.82 -15.40
C VAL A 271 -12.01 10.20 -15.82
N ARG A 272 -11.74 10.57 -17.08
CA ARG A 272 -11.95 11.93 -17.60
C ARG A 272 -13.37 12.43 -17.33
N ASP A 273 -14.36 11.58 -17.56
CA ASP A 273 -15.77 11.95 -17.38
C ASP A 273 -16.12 12.23 -15.91
N GLU A 274 -15.47 11.53 -14.97
CA GLU A 274 -15.62 11.73 -13.52
C GLU A 274 -14.87 13.02 -13.10
N VAL A 275 -13.63 13.21 -13.56
CA VAL A 275 -12.85 14.43 -13.28
C VAL A 275 -13.58 15.71 -13.73
N PHE A 276 -14.30 15.64 -14.86
CA PHE A 276 -15.11 16.75 -15.37
C PHE A 276 -16.60 16.64 -15.03
N GLN A 277 -17.01 15.70 -14.18
CA GLN A 277 -18.41 15.62 -13.76
C GLN A 277 -18.75 16.87 -12.96
N MET A 278 -19.74 17.61 -13.47
CA MET A 278 -20.20 18.81 -12.78
C MET A 278 -20.96 18.44 -11.51
N VAL A 279 -20.60 19.10 -10.42
CA VAL A 279 -21.32 19.09 -9.15
C VAL A 279 -22.01 20.43 -8.93
N PRO A 280 -23.09 20.49 -8.10
CA PRO A 280 -23.74 21.76 -7.78
C PRO A 280 -22.75 22.78 -7.21
N GLY A 281 -22.98 24.08 -7.44
CA GLY A 281 -22.16 25.17 -6.88
C GLY A 281 -22.39 25.42 -5.38
N GLN A 282 -22.48 24.35 -4.58
CA GLN A 282 -22.62 24.42 -3.13
C GLN A 282 -21.25 24.27 -2.45
N PRO A 283 -21.04 24.81 -1.23
CA PRO A 283 -19.71 24.88 -0.63
C PRO A 283 -19.02 23.53 -0.41
N SER A 284 -19.77 22.46 -0.19
CA SER A 284 -19.21 21.13 0.08
C SER A 284 -19.49 20.12 -1.05
N ALA A 285 -19.91 20.58 -2.22
CA ALA A 285 -20.23 19.70 -3.32
C ALA A 285 -18.96 19.12 -3.96
N ALA A 286 -18.87 17.79 -3.92
CA ALA A 286 -17.88 16.93 -4.58
C ALA A 286 -18.52 15.55 -4.81
N HIS A 287 -17.87 14.71 -5.59
CA HIS A 287 -18.19 13.29 -5.72
C HIS A 287 -16.90 12.48 -5.64
N ASP A 288 -17.00 11.23 -5.19
CA ASP A 288 -15.83 10.36 -5.00
C ASP A 288 -15.58 9.50 -6.24
N HIS A 289 -14.34 9.50 -6.71
CA HIS A 289 -13.87 8.61 -7.76
C HIS A 289 -12.37 8.32 -7.59
N ASN A 290 -11.99 7.04 -7.71
CA ASN A 290 -10.60 6.57 -7.60
C ASN A 290 -9.85 7.13 -6.37
N GLY A 291 -10.41 6.98 -5.17
CA GLY A 291 -9.81 7.45 -3.91
C GLY A 291 -9.80 8.97 -3.71
N THR A 292 -10.45 9.74 -4.58
CA THR A 292 -10.38 11.20 -4.64
C THR A 292 -11.76 11.84 -4.67
N ALA A 293 -11.99 12.89 -3.88
CA ALA A 293 -13.18 13.72 -3.94
C ALA A 293 -12.99 14.81 -5.02
N TRP A 294 -13.57 14.61 -6.19
CA TRP A 294 -13.50 15.52 -7.34
C TRP A 294 -14.62 16.55 -7.30
N TYR A 295 -14.31 17.78 -7.70
CA TYR A 295 -15.31 18.81 -7.89
C TYR A 295 -15.00 19.67 -9.11
N TYR A 296 -16.02 19.86 -9.93
CA TYR A 296 -16.04 20.85 -10.99
C TYR A 296 -17.39 21.55 -11.01
N THR A 297 -17.38 22.88 -11.02
CA THR A 297 -18.57 23.67 -11.30
C THR A 297 -18.15 24.79 -12.22
N ASP A 298 -18.76 24.84 -13.41
CA ASP A 298 -18.50 25.86 -14.41
C ASP A 298 -18.69 27.26 -13.82
N GLY A 299 -17.68 28.11 -14.01
CA GLY A 299 -17.69 29.48 -13.49
C GLY A 299 -17.52 29.61 -11.97
N HIS A 300 -17.04 28.55 -11.29
CA HIS A 300 -16.79 28.57 -9.86
C HIS A 300 -15.41 28.01 -9.51
N SER A 301 -15.26 26.68 -9.52
CA SER A 301 -13.97 26.06 -9.18
C SER A 301 -13.84 24.64 -9.72
N PHE A 302 -12.58 24.23 -9.91
CA PHE A 302 -12.17 22.89 -10.30
C PHE A 302 -11.07 22.39 -9.33
N GLY A 303 -11.08 21.11 -8.97
CA GLY A 303 -10.02 20.54 -8.16
C GLY A 303 -10.40 19.25 -7.46
N PHE A 304 -9.62 18.92 -6.44
CA PHE A 304 -9.79 17.69 -5.68
C PHE A 304 -9.34 17.79 -4.23
N ALA A 305 -9.84 16.86 -3.42
CA ALA A 305 -9.39 16.57 -2.05
C ALA A 305 -9.36 15.04 -1.83
N PRO A 306 -8.79 14.53 -0.71
CA PRO A 306 -8.92 13.11 -0.37
C PRO A 306 -10.38 12.68 -0.29
N GLN A 307 -10.68 11.44 -0.70
CA GLN A 307 -12.02 10.86 -0.56
C GLN A 307 -12.53 10.99 0.89
N GLY A 308 -13.81 11.35 1.03
CA GLY A 308 -14.46 11.57 2.33
C GLY A 308 -14.01 12.84 3.08
N ALA A 309 -13.03 13.59 2.58
CA ALA A 309 -12.66 14.87 3.18
C ALA A 309 -13.71 15.94 2.85
N LEU A 310 -14.08 16.74 3.86
CA LEU A 310 -14.92 17.91 3.63
C LEU A 310 -14.19 18.91 2.73
N VAL A 311 -14.83 19.28 1.61
CA VAL A 311 -14.41 20.37 0.74
C VAL A 311 -15.09 21.65 1.19
N GLU A 312 -14.37 22.76 1.20
CA GLU A 312 -14.88 24.07 1.64
C GLU A 312 -14.70 25.12 0.53
N ARG A 313 -15.61 25.10 -0.45
CA ARG A 313 -15.58 25.90 -1.67
C ARG A 313 -16.35 27.21 -1.47
N ASN A 314 -15.65 28.33 -1.37
CA ASN A 314 -16.28 29.65 -1.51
C ASN A 314 -16.12 30.19 -2.95
N SER A 315 -14.86 30.37 -3.36
CA SER A 315 -14.46 30.50 -4.77
C SER A 315 -13.36 29.49 -5.13
N CYS A 316 -12.76 28.87 -4.11
CA CYS A 316 -11.92 27.68 -4.17
C CYS A 316 -12.01 26.94 -2.83
N ASP A 317 -11.49 25.70 -2.78
CA ASP A 317 -11.39 24.90 -1.57
C ASP A 317 -10.36 25.50 -0.59
N THR A 318 -10.84 25.91 0.59
CA THR A 318 -10.02 26.40 1.71
C THR A 318 -9.84 25.38 2.83
N GLY A 319 -10.38 24.16 2.68
CA GLY A 319 -10.32 23.13 3.71
C GLY A 319 -8.88 22.75 4.03
N ASN A 320 -8.55 22.62 5.32
CA ASN A 320 -7.16 22.41 5.76
C ASN A 320 -6.87 21.00 6.30
N VAL A 321 -7.90 20.16 6.44
CA VAL A 321 -7.71 18.74 6.79
C VAL A 321 -7.02 18.04 5.62
N GLN A 322 -5.83 17.50 5.86
CA GLN A 322 -4.96 16.91 4.82
C GLN A 322 -4.67 17.90 3.69
N GLY A 323 -4.26 19.12 4.07
CA GLY A 323 -4.07 20.23 3.14
C GLY A 323 -3.05 19.96 2.03
N ASP A 324 -2.06 19.13 2.30
CA ASP A 324 -1.03 18.65 1.37
C ASP A 324 -1.60 17.82 0.21
N LEU A 325 -2.76 17.18 0.40
CA LEU A 325 -3.41 16.31 -0.58
C LEU A 325 -4.53 17.00 -1.38
N ARG A 326 -4.55 18.34 -1.41
CA ARG A 326 -5.64 19.13 -2.01
C ARG A 326 -5.16 20.05 -3.12
N LEU A 327 -6.00 20.26 -4.13
CA LEU A 327 -5.70 21.15 -5.26
C LEU A 327 -6.96 21.93 -5.61
N CYS A 328 -6.83 23.23 -5.86
CA CYS A 328 -7.96 24.04 -6.30
C CYS A 328 -7.57 25.15 -7.26
N TRP A 329 -8.31 25.18 -8.38
CA TRP A 329 -8.25 26.19 -9.42
C TRP A 329 -9.58 26.94 -9.48
N HIS A 330 -9.50 28.26 -9.62
CA HIS A 330 -10.67 29.08 -9.86
C HIS A 330 -11.11 28.90 -11.31
N ASP A 331 -12.41 28.79 -11.57
CA ASP A 331 -12.94 28.75 -12.94
C ASP A 331 -13.71 30.04 -13.19
N SER A 332 -13.27 30.86 -14.16
CA SER A 332 -13.82 32.20 -14.52
C SER A 332 -13.47 33.42 -13.65
N GLU A 333 -12.56 33.31 -12.68
CA GLU A 333 -11.94 34.47 -12.00
C GLU A 333 -10.74 35.02 -12.83
N PRO A 334 -10.29 36.27 -12.63
CA PRO A 334 -9.07 36.78 -13.29
C PRO A 334 -7.79 36.05 -12.87
N PHE A 335 -7.88 35.05 -11.97
CA PHE A 335 -6.78 34.29 -11.41
C PHE A 335 -6.97 32.80 -11.70
N GLY A 336 -5.87 32.09 -11.94
CA GLY A 336 -5.90 30.70 -12.38
C GLY A 336 -6.06 29.65 -11.27
N GLY A 337 -5.76 29.99 -10.02
CA GLY A 337 -5.96 29.05 -8.92
C GLY A 337 -5.50 29.54 -7.57
N PHE A 338 -5.87 28.78 -6.55
CA PHE A 338 -5.69 29.15 -5.15
C PHE A 338 -4.63 28.32 -4.43
N ARG A 339 -4.58 27.01 -4.69
CA ARG A 339 -3.72 26.10 -3.92
C ARG A 339 -3.11 24.96 -4.72
N CYS A 340 -1.92 24.57 -4.28
CA CYS A 340 -1.21 23.37 -4.67
C CYS A 340 -0.73 22.66 -3.41
N GLY A 341 -1.48 21.67 -2.93
CA GLY A 341 -1.27 21.07 -1.62
C GLY A 341 -1.33 22.10 -0.50
N SER A 342 -0.30 22.10 0.34
CA SER A 342 -0.13 23.04 1.47
C SER A 342 0.29 24.45 1.04
N SER A 343 0.67 24.65 -0.22
CA SER A 343 0.95 25.98 -0.77
C SER A 343 -0.35 26.69 -1.11
N LEU A 344 -0.69 27.71 -0.33
CA LEU A 344 -1.91 28.51 -0.45
C LEU A 344 -1.63 29.89 -1.05
N PHE A 345 -2.70 30.62 -1.39
CA PHE A 345 -2.66 31.98 -1.92
C PHE A 345 -1.86 32.11 -3.23
N LEU A 346 -1.97 31.10 -4.10
CA LEU A 346 -1.28 31.07 -5.39
C LEU A 346 -1.92 31.94 -6.48
N ASN A 347 -2.91 32.76 -6.13
CA ASN A 347 -3.54 33.69 -7.06
C ASN A 347 -2.48 34.57 -7.74
N GLU A 348 -2.56 34.72 -9.06
CA GLU A 348 -1.59 35.50 -9.86
C GLU A 348 -0.15 34.98 -9.86
N ASN A 349 0.12 33.80 -9.28
CA ASN A 349 1.47 33.29 -9.10
C ASN A 349 2.01 32.69 -10.41
N ARG A 350 3.18 33.19 -10.85
CA ARG A 350 3.88 32.74 -12.08
C ARG A 350 4.98 31.70 -11.81
N ASP A 351 5.30 31.46 -10.55
CA ASP A 351 6.31 30.49 -10.10
C ASP A 351 5.70 29.12 -9.81
N TRP A 352 4.36 28.99 -9.85
CA TRP A 352 3.62 27.74 -9.73
C TRP A 352 2.83 27.45 -10.99
N GLU A 353 2.80 26.19 -11.41
CA GLU A 353 2.06 25.71 -12.57
C GLU A 353 1.05 24.62 -12.23
N ARG A 354 -0.04 24.64 -13.00
CA ARG A 354 -1.08 23.63 -13.12
C ARG A 354 -0.68 22.71 -14.25
N VAL A 355 -0.69 21.41 -14.02
CA VAL A 355 -0.28 20.43 -15.02
C VAL A 355 -1.33 19.35 -15.11
N VAL A 356 -1.70 18.97 -16.34
CA VAL A 356 -2.56 17.82 -16.58
C VAL A 356 -1.88 16.89 -17.56
N PHE A 357 -1.84 15.62 -17.20
CA PHE A 357 -1.42 14.54 -18.07
C PHE A 357 -2.61 13.66 -18.41
N GLN A 358 -2.53 12.99 -19.54
CA GLN A 358 -3.56 12.10 -20.01
C GLN A 358 -2.97 10.83 -20.63
N ARG A 359 -3.76 9.76 -20.65
CA ARG A 359 -3.46 8.55 -21.41
C ARG A 359 -4.74 7.91 -21.91
N ALA A 360 -4.62 7.08 -22.94
CA ALA A 360 -5.71 6.23 -23.38
C ALA A 360 -5.81 4.95 -22.53
N GLY A 361 -7.00 4.35 -22.47
CA GLY A 361 -7.27 3.11 -21.74
C GLY A 361 -8.14 3.29 -20.50
N GLY A 362 -8.30 2.23 -19.69
CA GLY A 362 -9.09 2.24 -18.46
C GLY A 362 -8.30 2.69 -17.22
N LEU A 363 -9.04 2.98 -16.15
CA LEU A 363 -8.52 3.11 -14.79
C LEU A 363 -8.81 1.84 -14.00
#